data_AF-A0A2S9YVX6-F1
#
_entry.id   AF-A0A2S9YVX6-F1
#
_cell.length_a   1.000
_cell.length_b   1.000
_cell.length_c   1.000
_cell.angle_alpha   90.00
_cell.angle_beta   90.00
_cell.angle_gamma   90.00
#
_symmetry.space_group_name_H-M   'P 1'
#
loop_
_entity.id
_entity.type
_entity.pdbx_description
1 polymer ?
#
loop_
_entity_poly.entity_id
_entity_poly.type
_entity_poly.pdbx_seq_one_letter_code
_entity_poly.pdbx_strand_id
1 'polypeptide(L)'
;MSHVDRPLRFGSPLLLLGLFAGSGLFAAAGCGDDGLGGSGDAGTLTDTGTTTGDESNDTAGDEQFGAETEITLRISDDAPPPLSLQMGRDEVSELFGDVASEIELLELDSTPLLTNTLNTIKNACGTSWQLDSEDPNHDCSLTALGQTFGGGDWQSSAEFSMVRILTMTPANSVVNGTSLAGVAGVTEFLSLFTGGFPGMLADSLGIPVNGEFLDTQSVVASMKVNLLATHPEVSADGKMVVTLADALTDMATLSTRLGPVGDHPGVLVADYPTHGEVFGPDFEMKVIAESNLRVLDGVDLSGDKDFISVIVDVSGPSFDDEAEFDFTDPDKFSMTGLNPNPSLDLRFAIFEHDGFIESCTEEVSPACIGNKPNVPVGNGLVWTLDKWDLEYMVAYAGLLRYSSLKSVVTKLFIDLVEVGQDGNPGGWAVFNVPLGFLFDEPPAQYVWELINEVAQHNLHHLDPKGPASFPEGAANVEFTLEDIPCGLTGEEAEAAVRPFLQGQASDIAGYLLGNYKENSGPVDFYYRRADDGVPYLFWVAPDDLLEGLPYAWAAPGFYADAALTTKLSSTSISGVGDTMHEKLRIEPGETVVYAADDEGDTYKIRVLAPADDLTEITAYISKRTN
;
A
#
# COMPACT_ATOMS: atom_id res chain seq x y z
N MET A 1 11.70 4.47 -40.88
CA MET A 1 13.02 5.04 -41.23
C MET A 1 13.19 6.29 -40.38
N SER A 2 14.01 6.38 -39.33
CA SER A 2 15.20 5.63 -38.94
C SER A 2 15.18 5.33 -37.43
N HIS A 3 15.62 4.12 -37.10
CA HIS A 3 16.03 3.68 -35.78
C HIS A 3 17.15 4.56 -35.20
N VAL A 4 17.07 4.85 -33.91
CA VAL A 4 18.24 5.06 -33.05
C VAL A 4 18.03 4.25 -31.78
N ASP A 5 18.65 3.07 -31.76
CA ASP A 5 18.93 2.27 -30.57
C ASP A 5 20.03 2.93 -29.75
N ARG A 6 19.93 2.89 -28.40
CA ARG A 6 20.98 2.52 -27.43
C ARG A 6 20.56 2.78 -25.96
N PRO A 7 21.21 2.14 -24.97
CA PRO A 7 20.56 1.11 -24.15
C PRO A 7 20.41 1.46 -22.66
N LEU A 8 19.65 0.58 -22.00
CA LEU A 8 19.65 0.27 -20.57
C LEU A 8 21.05 0.31 -19.94
N ARG A 9 21.14 0.98 -18.79
CA ARG A 9 22.15 0.76 -17.74
C ARG A 9 21.43 0.83 -16.39
N PHE A 10 21.12 -0.34 -15.84
CA PHE A 10 21.01 -0.53 -14.40
C PHE A 10 22.44 -0.58 -13.84
N GLY A 11 22.66 0.15 -12.77
CA GLY A 11 23.90 0.17 -12.01
C GLY A 11 23.58 0.78 -10.67
N SER A 12 23.05 -0.04 -9.76
CA SER A 12 22.84 0.31 -8.36
C SER A 12 24.20 0.56 -7.69
N PRO A 13 24.38 1.65 -6.92
CA PRO A 13 25.59 1.93 -6.18
C PRO A 13 25.39 1.62 -4.69
N LEU A 14 25.45 0.37 -4.27
CA LEU A 14 25.50 0.04 -2.84
C LEU A 14 26.65 -0.94 -2.59
N LEU A 15 27.84 -0.38 -2.44
CA LEU A 15 29.03 -1.13 -2.05
C LEU A 15 30.03 -0.19 -1.39
N LEU A 16 29.73 0.27 -0.17
CA LEU A 16 30.77 0.82 0.73
C LEU A 16 30.32 0.94 2.20
N LEU A 17 30.18 -0.19 2.89
CA LEU A 17 30.33 -0.19 4.35
C LEU A 17 31.09 -1.45 4.79
N GLY A 18 32.41 -1.30 4.96
CA GLY A 18 33.29 -2.39 5.39
C GLY A 18 34.62 -1.86 5.90
N LEU A 19 34.81 -2.00 7.22
CA LEU A 19 36.07 -2.04 7.98
C LEU A 19 36.90 -0.75 8.15
N PHE A 20 36.71 -0.15 9.34
CA PHE A 20 37.80 0.50 10.06
C PHE A 20 38.52 -0.53 10.95
N ALA A 21 39.77 -0.85 10.62
CA ALA A 21 40.77 -1.31 11.58
C ALA A 21 42.16 -0.85 11.13
N GLY A 22 42.88 -0.21 12.05
CA GLY A 22 44.00 0.66 11.75
C GLY A 22 45.33 -0.02 11.39
N SER A 23 46.12 0.76 10.64
CA SER A 23 47.53 1.08 10.90
C SER A 23 48.62 0.07 10.47
N GLY A 24 49.42 0.47 9.48
CA GLY A 24 50.77 -0.06 9.30
C GLY A 24 51.46 0.33 7.98
N LEU A 25 52.13 1.50 7.97
CA LEU A 25 53.15 1.89 6.98
C LEU A 25 54.17 0.75 6.72
N PHE A 26 54.54 0.48 5.47
CA PHE A 26 55.93 0.51 4.98
C PHE A 26 55.99 0.46 3.45
N ALA A 27 57.01 1.11 2.91
CA ALA A 27 57.17 1.48 1.51
C ALA A 27 57.96 0.45 0.66
N ALA A 28 57.56 0.39 -0.62
CA ALA A 28 58.38 0.40 -1.84
C ALA A 28 59.48 -0.66 -2.11
N ALA A 29 59.29 -1.27 -3.30
CA ALA A 29 60.26 -1.52 -4.38
C ALA A 29 61.12 -2.79 -4.36
N GLY A 30 61.16 -3.47 -5.52
CA GLY A 30 62.34 -4.22 -5.96
C GLY A 30 62.05 -5.44 -6.85
N CYS A 31 62.33 -5.31 -8.15
CA CYS A 31 62.27 -6.35 -9.19
C CYS A 31 63.41 -7.38 -9.11
N GLY A 32 63.21 -8.50 -9.84
CA GLY A 32 64.25 -9.41 -10.38
C GLY A 32 64.49 -10.67 -9.53
N ASP A 33 64.85 -11.84 -10.05
CA ASP A 33 65.20 -12.33 -11.40
C ASP A 33 65.26 -13.88 -11.30
N ASP A 34 65.29 -14.54 -12.45
CA ASP A 34 65.39 -15.98 -12.68
C ASP A 34 66.66 -16.63 -12.09
N GLY A 35 66.67 -17.95 -11.84
CA GLY A 35 67.91 -18.62 -11.45
C GLY A 35 67.85 -20.12 -11.15
N LEU A 36 68.11 -20.90 -12.20
CA LEU A 36 68.33 -22.35 -12.23
C LEU A 36 69.43 -22.89 -11.29
N GLY A 37 69.20 -24.11 -10.78
CA GLY A 37 70.15 -25.20 -10.95
C GLY A 37 70.93 -25.72 -9.73
N GLY A 38 70.82 -27.02 -9.50
CA GLY A 38 72.03 -27.85 -9.42
C GLY A 38 72.29 -28.69 -8.16
N SER A 39 72.01 -29.99 -8.30
CA SER A 39 72.90 -31.12 -7.96
C SER A 39 73.25 -31.40 -6.49
N GLY A 40 72.74 -32.54 -6.00
CA GLY A 40 73.38 -33.34 -4.95
C GLY A 40 73.28 -34.83 -5.31
N ASP A 41 74.41 -35.43 -5.69
CA ASP A 41 74.56 -36.84 -6.01
C ASP A 41 75.36 -37.57 -4.92
N ALA A 42 75.09 -38.88 -4.85
CA ALA A 42 75.92 -39.99 -4.35
C ALA A 42 76.11 -40.23 -2.84
N GLY A 43 75.63 -41.41 -2.40
CA GLY A 43 75.96 -42.05 -1.13
C GLY A 43 75.35 -43.46 -0.95
N THR A 44 75.74 -44.43 -1.79
CA THR A 44 75.64 -45.90 -1.62
C THR A 44 76.44 -46.40 -0.38
N LEU A 45 76.26 -47.54 0.33
CA LEU A 45 75.74 -48.91 0.10
C LEU A 45 75.61 -49.69 1.45
N THR A 46 74.73 -50.72 1.49
CA THR A 46 74.78 -52.04 2.24
C THR A 46 74.68 -52.06 3.79
N ASP A 47 74.05 -53.03 4.50
CA ASP A 47 73.68 -54.42 4.21
C ASP A 47 72.62 -54.99 5.21
N THR A 48 71.84 -55.97 4.72
CA THR A 48 71.09 -57.11 5.33
C THR A 48 70.42 -57.09 6.71
N GLY A 49 69.16 -57.59 6.72
CA GLY A 49 68.53 -58.26 7.86
C GLY A 49 67.08 -58.70 7.60
N THR A 50 66.87 -59.90 7.05
CA THR A 50 65.55 -60.52 6.83
C THR A 50 64.92 -61.00 8.14
N THR A 51 63.62 -60.76 8.37
CA THR A 51 62.69 -61.75 8.96
C THR A 51 61.23 -61.32 8.78
N THR A 52 60.44 -62.29 8.33
CA THR A 52 59.01 -62.30 8.01
C THR A 52 58.08 -62.18 9.23
N GLY A 53 56.93 -61.52 9.07
CA GLY A 53 55.79 -61.59 9.99
C GLY A 53 54.56 -60.88 9.39
N ASP A 54 53.53 -61.68 9.12
CA ASP A 54 52.29 -61.43 8.36
C ASP A 54 51.60 -60.05 8.43
N GLU A 55 51.20 -59.62 7.23
CA GLU A 55 50.21 -58.60 6.94
C GLU A 55 48.79 -59.14 7.12
N SER A 56 47.91 -58.31 7.69
CA SER A 56 46.51 -58.25 7.27
C SER A 56 46.13 -56.77 7.16
N ASN A 57 46.48 -56.20 6.01
CA ASN A 57 46.19 -54.83 5.61
C ASN A 57 44.98 -54.87 4.68
N ASP A 58 43.82 -54.40 5.15
CA ASP A 58 42.60 -54.21 4.34
C ASP A 58 42.66 -52.82 3.66
N THR A 59 43.71 -52.59 2.86
CA THR A 59 44.02 -51.30 2.20
C THR A 59 43.51 -51.21 0.75
N ALA A 60 42.43 -51.93 0.41
CA ALA A 60 41.95 -52.01 -0.98
C ALA A 60 41.10 -50.80 -1.44
N GLY A 61 40.91 -49.75 -0.63
CA GLY A 61 40.08 -48.59 -0.96
C GLY A 61 40.83 -47.33 -1.40
N ASP A 62 42.05 -47.10 -0.89
CA ASP A 62 42.74 -45.80 -1.02
C ASP A 62 43.51 -45.63 -2.34
N GLU A 63 43.74 -46.70 -3.11
CA GLU A 63 44.44 -46.60 -4.41
C GLU A 63 43.60 -45.95 -5.52
N GLN A 64 42.30 -45.71 -5.28
CA GLN A 64 41.35 -45.15 -6.26
C GLN A 64 41.12 -43.64 -6.12
N PHE A 65 41.85 -42.94 -5.25
CA PHE A 65 41.66 -41.52 -5.02
C PHE A 65 42.96 -40.75 -5.24
N GLY A 66 42.83 -39.54 -5.78
CA GLY A 66 43.95 -38.65 -6.11
C GLY A 66 44.60 -38.01 -4.88
N ALA A 67 45.40 -36.96 -5.13
CA ALA A 67 45.98 -36.16 -4.06
C ALA A 67 44.88 -35.49 -3.22
N GLU A 68 45.12 -35.36 -1.91
CA GLU A 68 44.22 -34.66 -1.01
C GLU A 68 44.47 -33.15 -1.06
N THR A 69 43.39 -32.38 -1.20
CA THR A 69 43.35 -30.94 -0.96
C THR A 69 42.89 -30.69 0.48
N GLU A 70 43.61 -29.85 1.21
CA GLU A 70 43.29 -29.49 2.60
C GLU A 70 42.42 -28.23 2.65
N ILE A 71 41.25 -28.32 3.28
CA ILE A 71 40.32 -27.21 3.49
C ILE A 71 39.97 -27.08 4.97
N THR A 72 40.10 -25.87 5.52
CA THR A 72 39.67 -25.56 6.88
C THR A 72 38.26 -24.98 6.88
N LEU A 73 37.35 -25.57 7.64
CA LEU A 73 35.98 -25.10 7.84
C LEU A 73 35.76 -24.64 9.27
N ARG A 74 35.11 -23.50 9.44
CA ARG A 74 34.84 -22.86 10.71
C ARG A 74 33.35 -22.63 10.89
N ILE A 75 32.90 -22.88 12.11
CA ILE A 75 31.58 -22.53 12.58
C ILE A 75 31.54 -21.03 12.82
N SER A 76 30.68 -20.33 12.09
CA SER A 76 30.38 -18.91 12.27
C SER A 76 28.88 -18.72 12.50
N ASP A 77 28.37 -19.34 13.56
CA ASP A 77 26.92 -19.34 13.88
C ASP A 77 26.46 -18.12 14.67
N ASP A 78 27.42 -17.32 15.18
CA ASP A 78 27.10 -16.12 15.95
C ASP A 78 26.25 -15.18 15.08
N ALA A 79 25.15 -14.70 15.66
CA ALA A 79 24.32 -13.72 14.99
C ALA A 79 25.17 -12.48 14.66
N PRO A 80 25.09 -11.96 13.42
CA PRO A 80 25.69 -10.67 13.13
C PRO A 80 25.07 -9.61 14.04
N PRO A 81 25.78 -8.51 14.32
CA PRO A 81 25.19 -7.40 15.06
C PRO A 81 23.93 -6.92 14.33
N PRO A 82 22.91 -6.42 15.07
CA PRO A 82 21.71 -5.87 14.46
C PRO A 82 22.03 -4.81 13.41
N LEU A 83 21.34 -4.86 12.29
CA LEU A 83 21.38 -3.85 11.26
C LEU A 83 20.67 -2.61 11.80
N SER A 84 21.41 -1.53 12.02
CA SER A 84 20.85 -0.24 12.44
C SER A 84 20.95 0.75 11.29
N LEU A 85 19.80 1.13 10.75
CA LEU A 85 19.66 2.14 9.72
C LEU A 85 19.13 3.44 10.34
N GLN A 86 19.78 4.56 10.05
CA GLN A 86 19.30 5.91 10.34
C GLN A 86 19.37 6.65 9.01
N MET A 87 18.21 7.01 8.49
CA MET A 87 18.07 7.42 7.10
C MET A 87 17.24 8.69 6.99
N GLY A 88 17.76 9.67 6.24
CA GLY A 88 16.97 10.80 5.77
C GLY A 88 16.07 10.43 4.59
N ARG A 89 15.30 11.40 4.09
CA ARG A 89 14.34 11.19 2.99
C ARG A 89 15.00 10.65 1.73
N ASP A 90 16.12 11.23 1.32
CA ASP A 90 16.85 10.82 0.11
C ASP A 90 17.40 9.40 0.24
N GLU A 91 17.90 9.02 1.43
CA GLU A 91 18.43 7.69 1.71
C GLU A 91 17.32 6.63 1.72
N VAL A 92 16.14 6.95 2.30
CA VAL A 92 14.95 6.09 2.20
C VAL A 92 14.52 5.93 0.74
N SER A 93 14.52 7.02 -0.04
CA SER A 93 14.18 6.96 -1.46
C SER A 93 15.15 6.11 -2.27
N GLU A 94 16.46 6.21 -2.00
CA GLU A 94 17.48 5.40 -2.67
C GLU A 94 17.37 3.93 -2.29
N LEU A 95 17.13 3.64 -1.00
CA LEU A 95 17.06 2.27 -0.48
C LEU A 95 15.87 1.49 -1.04
N PHE A 96 14.68 2.09 -1.07
CA PHE A 96 13.47 1.41 -1.51
C PHE A 96 13.19 1.53 -3.01
N GLY A 97 13.70 2.57 -3.67
CA GLY A 97 13.56 2.77 -5.12
C GLY A 97 12.11 2.58 -5.61
N ASP A 98 11.94 1.74 -6.62
CA ASP A 98 10.63 1.47 -7.23
C ASP A 98 9.67 0.73 -6.28
N VAL A 99 10.20 -0.04 -5.32
CA VAL A 99 9.42 -0.83 -4.35
C VAL A 99 8.73 0.06 -3.32
N ALA A 100 9.13 1.33 -3.18
CA ALA A 100 8.43 2.28 -2.32
C ALA A 100 6.93 2.41 -2.67
N SER A 101 6.54 2.12 -3.91
CA SER A 101 5.14 2.11 -4.34
C SER A 101 4.33 0.91 -3.84
N GLU A 102 4.99 -0.15 -3.38
CA GLU A 102 4.39 -1.37 -2.84
C GLU A 102 4.25 -1.32 -1.32
N ILE A 103 5.01 -0.44 -0.64
CA ILE A 103 5.00 -0.31 0.82
C ILE A 103 3.86 0.60 1.25
N GLU A 104 2.81 0.02 1.80
CA GLU A 104 1.71 0.76 2.40
C GLU A 104 2.15 1.36 3.75
N LEU A 105 1.98 2.68 3.90
CA LEU A 105 2.23 3.39 5.15
C LEU A 105 0.98 3.46 6.01
N LEU A 106 -0.17 3.84 5.43
CA LEU A 106 -1.43 3.90 6.16
C LEU A 106 -2.64 3.98 5.22
N GLU A 107 -3.81 3.61 5.74
CA GLU A 107 -5.10 3.98 5.17
C GLU A 107 -5.64 5.27 5.83
N LEU A 108 -5.63 6.37 5.10
CA LEU A 108 -6.10 7.67 5.57
C LEU A 108 -7.63 7.73 5.59
N ASP A 109 -8.23 8.02 6.75
CA ASP A 109 -9.65 8.36 6.81
C ASP A 109 -9.90 9.65 6.02
N SER A 110 -10.64 9.55 4.93
CA SER A 110 -10.97 10.67 4.04
C SER A 110 -11.96 11.67 4.65
N THR A 111 -12.62 11.32 5.77
CA THR A 111 -13.68 12.14 6.36
C THR A 111 -13.24 13.58 6.68
N PRO A 112 -12.11 13.82 7.38
CA PRO A 112 -11.67 15.18 7.67
C PRO A 112 -11.26 15.94 6.41
N LEU A 113 -10.55 15.30 5.48
CA LEU A 113 -10.13 15.92 4.23
C LEU A 113 -11.34 16.37 3.40
N LEU A 114 -12.33 15.49 3.18
CA LEU A 114 -13.57 15.83 2.48
C LEU A 114 -14.36 16.92 3.20
N THR A 115 -14.44 16.86 4.53
CA THR A 115 -15.12 17.89 5.34
C THR A 115 -14.47 19.25 5.15
N ASN A 116 -13.14 19.31 5.20
CA ASN A 116 -12.38 20.55 5.03
C ASN A 116 -12.49 21.07 3.59
N THR A 117 -12.36 20.20 2.59
CA THR A 117 -12.59 20.51 1.18
C THR A 117 -13.96 21.15 0.95
N LEU A 118 -15.04 20.50 1.39
CA LEU A 118 -16.40 21.02 1.22
C LEU A 118 -16.61 22.33 1.97
N ASN A 119 -16.07 22.46 3.18
CA ASN A 119 -16.18 23.72 3.93
C ASN A 119 -15.42 24.86 3.27
N THR A 120 -14.26 24.59 2.66
CA THR A 120 -13.51 25.59 1.90
C THR A 120 -14.30 26.03 0.66
N ILE A 121 -14.86 25.09 -0.11
CA ILE A 121 -15.71 25.40 -1.28
C ILE A 121 -16.96 26.17 -0.84
N LYS A 122 -17.68 25.68 0.17
CA LYS A 122 -18.92 26.28 0.68
C LYS A 122 -18.75 27.73 1.10
N ASN A 123 -17.60 28.07 1.67
CA ASN A 123 -17.31 29.42 2.17
C ASN A 123 -16.53 30.28 1.16
N ALA A 124 -16.24 29.78 -0.04
CA ALA A 124 -15.48 30.50 -1.07
C ALA A 124 -16.15 31.82 -1.48
N CYS A 125 -17.47 31.92 -1.36
CA CYS A 125 -18.27 33.10 -1.72
C CYS A 125 -18.88 33.81 -0.51
N GLY A 126 -18.25 33.67 0.66
CA GLY A 126 -18.71 34.25 1.92
C GLY A 126 -19.74 33.39 2.67
N THR A 127 -20.14 33.85 3.85
CA THR A 127 -21.02 33.11 4.78
C THR A 127 -22.44 33.70 4.90
N SER A 128 -22.76 34.72 4.11
CA SER A 128 -24.06 35.42 4.15
C SER A 128 -25.26 34.53 3.81
N TRP A 129 -25.04 33.37 3.19
CA TRP A 129 -26.05 32.34 2.97
C TRP A 129 -26.66 31.77 4.26
N GLN A 130 -26.00 31.96 5.41
CA GLN A 130 -26.50 31.57 6.72
C GLN A 130 -27.60 32.53 7.23
N LEU A 131 -27.84 33.64 6.55
CA LEU A 131 -28.90 34.57 6.85
C LEU A 131 -30.22 34.09 6.23
N ASP A 132 -31.34 34.41 6.89
CA ASP A 132 -32.68 34.22 6.34
C ASP A 132 -32.93 35.26 5.23
N SER A 133 -32.47 34.95 4.02
CA SER A 133 -32.54 35.83 2.85
C SER A 133 -32.68 35.02 1.55
N GLU A 134 -33.61 35.43 0.70
CA GLU A 134 -33.79 34.88 -0.66
C GLU A 134 -32.58 35.11 -1.55
N ASP A 135 -31.94 36.29 -1.40
CA ASP A 135 -30.65 36.59 -2.01
C ASP A 135 -29.56 36.59 -0.93
N PRO A 136 -28.74 35.53 -0.85
CA PRO A 136 -27.69 35.41 0.15
C PRO A 136 -26.54 36.40 -0.08
N ASN A 137 -26.53 37.21 -1.15
CA ASN A 137 -25.45 38.14 -1.50
C ASN A 137 -24.08 37.44 -1.54
N HIS A 138 -24.00 36.30 -2.22
CA HIS A 138 -22.72 35.64 -2.45
C HIS A 138 -21.73 36.57 -3.13
N ASP A 139 -20.48 36.54 -2.68
CA ASP A 139 -19.38 37.28 -3.27
C ASP A 139 -18.11 36.42 -3.29
N CYS A 140 -17.86 35.77 -4.43
CA CYS A 140 -16.68 34.92 -4.61
C CYS A 140 -15.39 35.73 -4.74
N SER A 141 -15.45 37.06 -4.83
CA SER A 141 -14.23 37.89 -4.80
C SER A 141 -13.58 37.97 -3.41
N LEU A 142 -14.27 37.51 -2.36
CA LEU A 142 -13.81 37.60 -0.98
C LEU A 142 -12.70 36.61 -0.61
N THR A 143 -12.51 35.54 -1.36
CA THR A 143 -11.53 34.48 -1.05
C THR A 143 -10.62 34.20 -2.25
N ALA A 144 -9.43 33.63 -1.99
CA ALA A 144 -8.52 33.23 -3.05
C ALA A 144 -9.16 32.17 -3.97
N LEU A 145 -9.81 31.15 -3.39
CA LEU A 145 -10.52 30.12 -4.15
C LEU A 145 -11.63 30.71 -5.03
N GLY A 146 -12.51 31.54 -4.47
CA GLY A 146 -13.63 32.11 -5.22
C GLY A 146 -13.20 33.00 -6.38
N GLN A 147 -12.03 33.65 -6.29
CA GLN A 147 -11.46 34.44 -7.39
C GLN A 147 -11.00 33.59 -8.57
N THR A 148 -10.85 32.27 -8.41
CA THR A 148 -10.47 31.35 -9.50
C THR A 148 -11.64 30.91 -10.36
N PHE A 149 -12.87 30.98 -9.83
CA PHE A 149 -14.07 30.43 -10.47
C PHE A 149 -14.35 31.06 -11.82
N GLY A 150 -14.59 30.23 -12.85
CA GLY A 150 -14.88 30.70 -14.21
C GLY A 150 -13.77 31.56 -14.83
N GLY A 151 -12.51 31.39 -14.38
CA GLY A 151 -11.40 32.25 -14.81
C GLY A 151 -11.53 33.70 -14.34
N GLY A 152 -12.26 33.94 -13.23
CA GLY A 152 -12.52 35.23 -12.62
C GLY A 152 -13.91 35.81 -12.90
N ASP A 153 -14.69 35.21 -13.82
CA ASP A 153 -16.11 35.54 -14.05
C ASP A 153 -17.01 34.59 -13.26
N TRP A 154 -16.88 34.61 -11.93
CA TRP A 154 -17.51 33.63 -11.06
C TRP A 154 -19.04 33.63 -11.17
N GLN A 155 -19.67 34.77 -11.49
CA GLN A 155 -21.12 34.90 -11.56
C GLN A 155 -21.77 34.02 -12.65
N SER A 156 -21.00 33.59 -13.65
CA SER A 156 -21.47 32.75 -14.76
C SER A 156 -20.93 31.31 -14.69
N SER A 157 -20.24 30.96 -13.61
CA SER A 157 -19.46 29.72 -13.48
C SER A 157 -20.25 28.54 -12.90
N ALA A 158 -19.85 27.33 -13.27
CA ALA A 158 -20.38 26.10 -12.68
C ALA A 158 -19.91 25.94 -11.22
N GLU A 159 -18.70 26.39 -10.90
CA GLU A 159 -18.12 26.38 -9.55
C GLU A 159 -18.97 27.21 -8.57
N PHE A 160 -19.42 28.39 -8.99
CA PHE A 160 -20.36 29.18 -8.18
C PHE A 160 -21.72 28.49 -8.03
N SER A 161 -22.20 27.83 -9.09
CA SER A 161 -23.45 27.06 -9.04
C SER A 161 -23.35 25.90 -8.05
N MET A 162 -22.20 25.24 -7.96
CA MET A 162 -21.90 24.23 -6.94
C MET A 162 -21.93 24.82 -5.52
N VAL A 163 -21.36 26.02 -5.30
CA VAL A 163 -21.47 26.72 -4.01
C VAL A 163 -22.94 26.97 -3.64
N ARG A 164 -23.79 27.37 -4.60
CA ARG A 164 -25.21 27.61 -4.35
C ARG A 164 -25.96 26.35 -3.92
N ILE A 165 -25.69 25.19 -4.52
CA ILE A 165 -26.35 23.94 -4.10
C ILE A 165 -25.84 23.44 -2.74
N LEU A 166 -24.55 23.63 -2.44
CA LEU A 166 -23.96 23.31 -1.12
C LEU A 166 -24.46 24.23 0.00
N THR A 167 -24.90 25.45 -0.33
CA THR A 167 -25.40 26.46 0.61
C THR A 167 -26.92 26.65 0.53
N MET A 168 -27.61 25.70 -0.10
CA MET A 168 -29.05 25.76 -0.30
C MET A 168 -29.80 25.56 1.02
N THR A 169 -30.72 26.47 1.31
CA THR A 169 -31.56 26.52 2.51
C THR A 169 -33.02 26.78 2.11
N PRO A 170 -34.01 26.57 2.99
CA PRO A 170 -35.38 26.96 2.70
C PRO A 170 -35.53 28.44 2.32
N ALA A 171 -34.71 29.32 2.89
CA ALA A 171 -34.76 30.77 2.66
C ALA A 171 -34.29 31.17 1.25
N ASN A 172 -33.30 30.49 0.68
CA ASN A 172 -32.65 30.87 -0.59
C ASN A 172 -32.92 29.89 -1.75
N SER A 173 -33.65 28.80 -1.52
CA SER A 173 -33.95 27.81 -2.55
C SER A 173 -34.91 28.35 -3.61
N VAL A 174 -34.63 28.07 -4.89
CA VAL A 174 -35.54 28.36 -6.01
C VAL A 174 -36.18 27.05 -6.46
N VAL A 175 -37.50 26.99 -6.46
CA VAL A 175 -38.28 25.79 -6.84
C VAL A 175 -39.16 25.97 -8.06
N ASN A 176 -39.21 27.19 -8.62
CA ASN A 176 -39.87 27.41 -9.90
C ASN A 176 -39.09 26.63 -10.96
N GLY A 177 -39.77 25.81 -11.75
CA GLY A 177 -39.12 24.92 -12.73
C GLY A 177 -38.92 23.48 -12.24
N THR A 178 -39.29 23.16 -11.00
CA THR A 178 -39.29 21.78 -10.47
C THR A 178 -40.71 21.29 -10.19
N SER A 179 -40.84 20.02 -9.74
CA SER A 179 -42.14 19.48 -9.32
C SER A 179 -42.80 20.29 -8.18
N LEU A 180 -42.05 21.13 -7.45
CA LEU A 180 -42.55 21.97 -6.36
C LEU A 180 -43.13 23.33 -6.79
N ALA A 181 -43.04 23.70 -8.07
CA ALA A 181 -43.50 25.01 -8.55
C ALA A 181 -44.97 25.28 -8.22
N GLY A 182 -45.82 24.25 -8.30
CA GLY A 182 -47.25 24.34 -7.95
C GLY A 182 -47.51 24.69 -6.48
N VAL A 183 -46.73 24.10 -5.56
CA VAL A 183 -46.84 24.36 -4.12
C VAL A 183 -46.33 25.75 -3.75
N ALA A 184 -45.27 26.22 -4.42
CA ALA A 184 -44.79 27.60 -4.25
C ALA A 184 -45.87 28.62 -4.60
N GLY A 185 -46.57 28.45 -5.72
CA GLY A 185 -47.67 29.32 -6.13
C GLY A 185 -48.82 29.38 -5.12
N VAL A 186 -49.20 28.25 -4.52
CA VAL A 186 -50.28 28.20 -3.52
C VAL A 186 -49.83 28.75 -2.17
N THR A 187 -48.59 28.51 -1.74
CA THR A 187 -48.08 29.02 -0.47
C THR A 187 -47.81 30.53 -0.51
N GLU A 188 -47.47 31.09 -1.67
CA GLU A 188 -47.39 32.55 -1.87
C GLU A 188 -48.79 33.18 -1.76
N PHE A 189 -49.80 32.53 -2.34
CA PHE A 189 -51.21 32.91 -2.16
C PHE A 189 -51.64 32.83 -0.68
N LEU A 190 -51.07 31.90 0.09
CA LEU A 190 -51.34 31.70 1.52
C LEU A 190 -50.33 32.40 2.45
N SER A 191 -49.41 33.23 1.93
CA SER A 191 -48.24 33.78 2.63
C SER A 191 -48.56 34.45 3.96
N LEU A 192 -49.73 35.11 4.07
CA LEU A 192 -50.22 35.74 5.30
C LEU A 192 -50.48 34.76 6.47
N PHE A 193 -50.59 33.46 6.19
CA PHE A 193 -50.88 32.40 7.16
C PHE A 193 -49.75 31.39 7.33
N THR A 194 -48.79 31.34 6.39
CA THR A 194 -47.79 30.26 6.29
C THR A 194 -46.37 30.67 6.65
N GLY A 195 -46.09 31.98 6.75
CA GLY A 195 -44.69 32.46 6.78
C GLY A 195 -44.03 32.37 5.39
N GLY A 196 -44.83 32.21 4.33
CA GLY A 196 -44.35 31.99 2.97
C GLY A 196 -43.93 30.54 2.70
N PHE A 197 -43.45 30.30 1.48
CA PHE A 197 -42.94 29.01 1.04
C PHE A 197 -41.69 28.53 1.83
N PRO A 198 -40.70 29.40 2.17
CA PRO A 198 -39.55 29.01 2.99
C PRO A 198 -39.93 28.41 4.34
N GLY A 199 -40.92 28.99 5.04
CA GLY A 199 -41.41 28.48 6.30
C GLY A 199 -42.07 27.10 6.17
N MET A 200 -42.82 26.87 5.08
CA MET A 200 -43.42 25.56 4.81
C MET A 200 -42.35 24.50 4.53
N LEU A 201 -41.33 24.82 3.73
CA LEU A 201 -40.23 23.89 3.46
C LEU A 201 -39.44 23.57 4.74
N ALA A 202 -39.13 24.58 5.55
CA ALA A 202 -38.47 24.42 6.84
C ALA A 202 -39.26 23.50 7.79
N ASP A 203 -40.57 23.75 7.94
CA ASP A 203 -41.48 22.92 8.74
C ASP A 203 -41.54 21.48 8.20
N SER A 204 -41.57 21.29 6.88
CA SER A 204 -41.66 19.98 6.21
C SER A 204 -40.39 19.16 6.42
N LEU A 205 -39.22 19.80 6.28
CA LEU A 205 -37.91 19.16 6.41
C LEU A 205 -37.48 19.00 7.88
N GLY A 206 -38.11 19.71 8.81
CA GLY A 206 -37.75 19.72 10.23
C GLY A 206 -36.45 20.46 10.51
N ILE A 207 -36.16 21.52 9.75
CA ILE A 207 -34.91 22.30 9.81
C ILE A 207 -35.23 23.80 9.94
N PRO A 208 -34.31 24.64 10.45
CA PRO A 208 -34.48 26.08 10.40
C PRO A 208 -34.59 26.62 8.96
N VAL A 209 -35.22 27.78 8.77
CA VAL A 209 -35.34 28.43 7.43
C VAL A 209 -33.98 28.74 6.78
N ASN A 210 -32.94 28.94 7.58
CA ASN A 210 -31.55 29.13 7.15
C ASN A 210 -30.69 27.87 7.34
N GLY A 211 -31.31 26.72 7.64
CA GLY A 211 -30.64 25.44 7.74
C GLY A 211 -30.39 24.86 6.35
N GLU A 212 -29.21 24.28 6.15
CA GLU A 212 -28.84 23.63 4.88
C GLU A 212 -29.78 22.46 4.59
N PHE A 213 -30.20 22.30 3.33
CA PHE A 213 -30.96 21.12 2.91
C PHE A 213 -30.15 19.85 3.14
N LEU A 214 -28.86 19.86 2.78
CA LEU A 214 -27.93 18.76 3.01
C LEU A 214 -26.81 19.28 3.93
N ASP A 215 -26.64 18.68 5.11
CA ASP A 215 -25.49 19.03 5.96
C ASP A 215 -24.20 18.47 5.37
N THR A 216 -23.08 19.12 5.71
CA THR A 216 -21.74 18.68 5.30
C THR A 216 -21.51 17.20 5.63
N GLN A 217 -21.99 16.69 6.78
CA GLN A 217 -21.76 15.29 7.17
C GLN A 217 -22.41 14.30 6.21
N SER A 218 -23.65 14.57 5.78
CA SER A 218 -24.40 13.73 4.85
C SER A 218 -23.79 13.77 3.45
N VAL A 219 -23.29 14.94 3.02
CA VAL A 219 -22.58 15.09 1.74
C VAL A 219 -21.24 14.34 1.79
N VAL A 220 -20.44 14.51 2.85
CA VAL A 220 -19.17 13.77 3.04
C VAL A 220 -19.41 12.26 3.05
N ALA A 221 -20.42 11.79 3.78
CA ALA A 221 -20.74 10.37 3.82
C ALA A 221 -21.19 9.83 2.44
N SER A 222 -21.92 10.64 1.67
CA SER A 222 -22.29 10.29 0.30
C SER A 222 -21.07 10.20 -0.61
N MET A 223 -20.21 11.22 -0.62
CA MET A 223 -18.98 11.22 -1.43
C MET A 223 -18.05 10.08 -1.05
N LYS A 224 -17.89 9.79 0.24
CA LYS A 224 -17.04 8.69 0.71
C LYS A 224 -17.50 7.33 0.16
N VAL A 225 -18.81 7.08 0.13
CA VAL A 225 -19.37 5.79 -0.33
C VAL A 225 -19.53 5.71 -1.85
N ASN A 226 -19.90 6.82 -2.49
CA ASN A 226 -20.38 6.80 -3.86
C ASN A 226 -19.37 7.37 -4.87
N LEU A 227 -18.38 8.13 -4.41
CA LEU A 227 -17.27 8.64 -5.23
C LEU A 227 -15.93 8.01 -4.84
N LEU A 228 -15.57 8.02 -3.55
CA LEU A 228 -14.28 7.47 -3.13
C LEU A 228 -14.29 5.95 -3.18
N ALA A 229 -15.19 5.27 -2.46
CA ALA A 229 -15.20 3.80 -2.36
C ALA A 229 -15.53 3.07 -3.68
N THR A 230 -15.94 3.78 -4.72
CA THR A 230 -16.13 3.24 -6.08
C THR A 230 -14.86 3.31 -6.93
N HIS A 231 -13.85 4.04 -6.48
CA HIS A 231 -12.56 4.16 -7.14
C HIS A 231 -11.68 2.94 -6.82
N PRO A 232 -11.02 2.29 -7.81
CA PRO A 232 -10.25 1.06 -7.59
C PRO A 232 -9.04 1.22 -6.66
N GLU A 233 -8.41 2.41 -6.62
CA GLU A 233 -7.28 2.74 -5.74
C GLU A 233 -7.69 3.20 -4.32
N VAL A 234 -8.98 3.13 -3.98
CA VAL A 234 -9.51 3.53 -2.67
C VAL A 234 -10.12 2.29 -2.02
N SER A 235 -9.98 2.17 -0.70
CA SER A 235 -10.58 1.06 0.04
C SER A 235 -12.12 1.08 -0.05
N ALA A 236 -12.75 -0.07 0.17
CA ALA A 236 -14.21 -0.20 0.10
C ALA A 236 -14.97 0.63 1.16
N ASP A 237 -14.30 1.05 2.25
CA ASP A 237 -14.83 1.98 3.23
C ASP A 237 -14.49 3.45 2.93
N GLY A 238 -13.88 3.73 1.77
CA GLY A 238 -13.59 5.09 1.28
C GLY A 238 -12.36 5.73 1.92
N LYS A 239 -11.41 4.95 2.43
CA LYS A 239 -10.10 5.44 2.91
C LYS A 239 -9.09 5.47 1.77
N MET A 240 -8.18 6.44 1.83
CA MET A 240 -7.14 6.60 0.82
C MET A 240 -5.87 5.87 1.27
N VAL A 241 -5.37 4.97 0.43
CA VAL A 241 -4.12 4.24 0.70
C VAL A 241 -2.93 5.14 0.41
N VAL A 242 -2.14 5.42 1.44
CA VAL A 242 -0.88 6.19 1.35
C VAL A 242 0.28 5.22 1.40
N THR A 243 1.10 5.24 0.36
CA THR A 243 2.32 4.43 0.19
C THR A 243 3.56 5.23 0.55
N LEU A 244 4.69 4.55 0.71
CA LEU A 244 5.98 5.20 0.91
C LEU A 244 6.37 6.08 -0.29
N ALA A 245 6.06 5.65 -1.52
CA ALA A 245 6.27 6.46 -2.72
C ALA A 245 5.46 7.77 -2.69
N ASP A 246 4.20 7.74 -2.24
CA ASP A 246 3.41 8.96 -2.11
C ASP A 246 4.08 9.90 -1.09
N ALA A 247 4.52 9.40 0.07
CA ALA A 247 5.19 10.22 1.08
C ALA A 247 6.54 10.79 0.61
N LEU A 248 7.35 9.99 -0.08
CA LEU A 248 8.64 10.40 -0.64
C LEU A 248 8.52 11.43 -1.76
N THR A 249 7.37 11.50 -2.43
CA THR A 249 7.10 12.44 -3.54
C THR A 249 6.19 13.59 -3.16
N ASP A 250 6.02 13.87 -1.85
CA ASP A 250 5.10 14.88 -1.32
C ASP A 250 3.69 14.76 -1.94
N MET A 251 3.18 13.54 -2.00
CA MET A 251 1.85 13.17 -2.50
C MET A 251 1.62 13.39 -4.01
N ALA A 252 2.66 13.71 -4.79
CA ALA A 252 2.52 13.98 -6.23
C ALA A 252 1.86 12.84 -7.02
N THR A 253 2.13 11.60 -6.64
CA THR A 253 1.57 10.37 -7.22
C THR A 253 0.05 10.24 -7.06
N LEU A 254 -0.56 10.88 -6.04
CA LEU A 254 -1.99 10.76 -5.77
C LEU A 254 -2.86 11.25 -6.94
N SER A 255 -2.45 12.32 -7.62
CA SER A 255 -3.17 12.86 -8.78
C SER A 255 -3.32 11.85 -9.91
N THR A 256 -2.29 11.02 -10.13
CA THR A 256 -2.32 9.95 -11.13
C THR A 256 -3.12 8.76 -10.64
N ARG A 257 -2.93 8.36 -9.38
CA ARG A 257 -3.60 7.18 -8.79
C ARG A 257 -5.09 7.39 -8.60
N LEU A 258 -5.50 8.57 -8.12
CA LEU A 258 -6.89 8.93 -7.85
C LEU A 258 -7.53 9.73 -8.99
N GLY A 259 -6.88 9.74 -10.16
CA GLY A 259 -7.39 10.32 -11.39
C GLY A 259 -8.42 9.42 -12.10
N PRO A 260 -8.84 9.78 -13.33
CA PRO A 260 -9.77 8.96 -14.10
C PRO A 260 -9.24 7.54 -14.37
N VAL A 261 -10.08 6.53 -14.14
CA VAL A 261 -9.71 5.11 -14.34
C VAL A 261 -10.91 4.28 -14.80
N GLY A 262 -10.79 3.65 -15.97
CA GLY A 262 -11.92 2.98 -16.61
C GLY A 262 -13.08 3.96 -16.83
N ASP A 263 -14.27 3.61 -16.35
CA ASP A 263 -15.47 4.46 -16.41
C ASP A 263 -15.57 5.43 -15.21
N HIS A 264 -14.74 5.25 -14.17
CA HIS A 264 -14.73 6.13 -13.02
C HIS A 264 -14.03 7.45 -13.39
N PRO A 265 -14.66 8.63 -13.15
CA PRO A 265 -14.12 9.92 -13.60
C PRO A 265 -12.90 10.38 -12.81
N GLY A 266 -12.61 9.70 -11.69
CA GLY A 266 -11.56 10.08 -10.75
C GLY A 266 -12.07 11.02 -9.67
N VAL A 267 -11.25 11.22 -8.65
CA VAL A 267 -11.49 12.14 -7.53
C VAL A 267 -10.64 13.39 -7.71
N LEU A 268 -9.43 13.20 -8.22
CA LEU A 268 -8.44 14.24 -8.45
C LEU A 268 -8.23 14.46 -9.96
N VAL A 269 -7.95 15.70 -10.35
CA VAL A 269 -7.59 16.01 -11.73
C VAL A 269 -6.15 15.56 -11.99
N ALA A 270 -5.98 14.61 -12.92
CA ALA A 270 -4.69 13.95 -13.15
C ALA A 270 -3.56 14.85 -13.65
N ASP A 271 -3.87 16.00 -14.29
CA ASP A 271 -2.88 16.95 -14.79
C ASP A 271 -2.47 18.02 -13.76
N TYR A 272 -3.11 18.02 -12.59
CA TYR A 272 -2.73 18.85 -11.45
C TYR A 272 -1.95 18.03 -10.43
N PRO A 273 -0.64 18.26 -10.27
CA PRO A 273 0.14 17.51 -9.29
C PRO A 273 -0.34 17.86 -7.89
N THR A 274 -0.89 16.87 -7.19
CA THR A 274 -1.17 16.97 -5.76
C THR A 274 0.13 17.26 -5.02
N HIS A 275 0.08 18.07 -3.97
CA HIS A 275 1.24 18.36 -3.15
C HIS A 275 0.88 18.31 -1.67
N GLY A 276 1.71 17.68 -0.86
CA GLY A 276 1.59 17.70 0.59
C GLY A 276 2.89 17.21 1.21
N GLU A 277 3.58 18.12 1.90
CA GLU A 277 4.82 17.78 2.60
C GLU A 277 4.51 16.82 3.76
N VAL A 278 5.04 15.59 3.65
CA VAL A 278 4.97 14.58 4.71
C VAL A 278 6.26 14.57 5.52
N PHE A 279 7.39 14.49 4.81
CA PHE A 279 8.72 14.43 5.37
C PHE A 279 9.35 15.81 5.32
N GLY A 280 9.46 16.45 6.50
CA GLY A 280 10.08 17.75 6.63
C GLY A 280 11.60 17.72 6.40
N PRO A 281 12.27 18.88 6.43
CA PRO A 281 13.70 18.99 6.14
C PRO A 281 14.60 18.23 7.14
N ASP A 282 14.12 18.02 8.37
CA ASP A 282 14.83 17.31 9.43
C ASP A 282 14.30 15.87 9.59
N PHE A 283 13.67 15.30 8.55
CA PHE A 283 13.13 13.94 8.59
C PHE A 283 14.23 12.89 8.80
N GLU A 284 13.99 11.98 9.74
CA GLU A 284 14.83 10.82 10.00
C GLU A 284 13.96 9.60 10.30
N MET A 285 14.23 8.51 9.59
CA MET A 285 13.72 7.18 9.88
C MET A 285 14.83 6.33 10.51
N LYS A 286 14.57 5.83 11.71
CA LYS A 286 15.45 4.88 12.39
C LYS A 286 14.79 3.50 12.36
N VAL A 287 15.54 2.50 11.90
CA VAL A 287 15.10 1.10 11.85
C VAL A 287 16.22 0.20 12.37
N ILE A 288 15.91 -0.72 13.27
CA ILE A 288 16.82 -1.76 13.76
C ILE A 288 16.22 -3.12 13.41
N ALA A 289 16.98 -3.92 12.67
CA ALA A 289 16.61 -5.28 12.30
C ALA A 289 17.63 -6.29 12.81
N GLU A 290 17.17 -7.48 13.19
CA GLU A 290 18.03 -8.59 13.55
C GLU A 290 18.21 -9.49 12.33
N SER A 291 19.45 -9.76 11.90
CA SER A 291 19.66 -10.56 10.69
C SER A 291 19.76 -12.05 11.02
N ASN A 292 18.98 -12.85 10.30
CA ASN A 292 19.03 -14.30 10.33
C ASN A 292 20.03 -14.88 9.31
N LEU A 293 20.61 -14.04 8.44
CA LEU A 293 21.62 -14.47 7.49
C LEU A 293 22.93 -14.85 8.20
N ARG A 294 23.52 -15.96 7.80
CA ARG A 294 24.86 -16.40 8.20
C ARG A 294 25.70 -16.68 6.97
N VAL A 295 26.91 -16.14 6.95
CA VAL A 295 27.93 -16.50 5.96
C VAL A 295 28.77 -17.63 6.55
N LEU A 296 28.69 -18.80 5.92
CA LEU A 296 29.27 -20.03 6.41
C LEU A 296 30.39 -20.52 5.49
N ASP A 297 31.37 -21.19 6.08
CA ASP A 297 32.41 -21.89 5.34
C ASP A 297 31.81 -23.10 4.62
N GLY A 298 32.00 -23.16 3.30
CA GLY A 298 31.58 -24.25 2.45
C GLY A 298 32.70 -24.83 1.61
N VAL A 299 32.38 -25.96 0.97
CA VAL A 299 33.27 -26.73 0.13
C VAL A 299 32.60 -26.95 -1.21
N ASP A 300 33.24 -26.50 -2.29
CA ASP A 300 33.05 -27.04 -3.62
C ASP A 300 34.02 -28.23 -3.78
N LEU A 301 33.48 -29.44 -3.92
CA LEU A 301 34.23 -30.68 -4.08
C LEU A 301 35.05 -30.69 -5.38
N SER A 302 34.53 -30.04 -6.42
CA SER A 302 35.22 -29.89 -7.70
C SER A 302 36.26 -28.77 -7.68
N GLY A 303 36.15 -27.88 -6.70
CA GLY A 303 36.97 -26.68 -6.52
C GLY A 303 37.72 -26.62 -5.18
N ASP A 304 37.76 -25.42 -4.62
CA ASP A 304 38.40 -25.09 -3.34
C ASP A 304 37.33 -24.69 -2.30
N LYS A 305 37.77 -24.15 -1.17
CA LYS A 305 36.89 -23.51 -0.19
C LYS A 305 36.14 -22.32 -0.80
N ASP A 306 34.86 -22.21 -0.51
CA ASP A 306 34.07 -21.01 -0.78
C ASP A 306 33.11 -20.72 0.39
N PHE A 307 32.21 -19.76 0.24
CA PHE A 307 31.25 -19.35 1.25
C PHE A 307 29.82 -19.50 0.76
N ILE A 308 28.90 -19.75 1.68
CA ILE A 308 27.47 -19.75 1.42
C ILE A 308 26.74 -18.87 2.42
N SER A 309 25.80 -18.09 1.93
CA SER A 309 24.86 -17.34 2.77
C SER A 309 23.58 -18.14 2.92
N VAL A 310 23.19 -18.45 4.15
CA VAL A 310 21.96 -19.20 4.46
C VAL A 310 21.17 -18.49 5.56
N ILE A 311 19.86 -18.73 5.58
CA ILE A 311 18.98 -18.26 6.66
C ILE A 311 19.09 -19.24 7.82
N VAL A 312 19.52 -18.72 8.98
CA VAL A 312 19.52 -19.44 10.26
C VAL A 312 18.59 -18.70 11.20
N ASP A 313 17.31 -19.01 11.06
CA ASP A 313 16.26 -18.44 11.89
C ASP A 313 15.85 -19.44 12.98
N VAL A 314 16.15 -19.08 14.22
CA VAL A 314 15.88 -19.89 15.41
C VAL A 314 14.97 -19.15 16.40
N SER A 315 14.46 -17.97 16.03
CA SER A 315 13.71 -17.08 16.91
C SER A 315 12.53 -16.46 16.17
N GLY A 316 11.31 -16.91 16.53
CA GLY A 316 10.07 -16.38 15.95
C GLY A 316 9.81 -14.88 16.24
N PRO A 317 8.73 -14.31 15.66
CA PRO A 317 7.48 -15.01 15.32
C PRO A 317 7.38 -15.53 13.88
N SER A 318 8.06 -14.89 12.93
CA SER A 318 8.30 -15.40 11.58
C SER A 318 9.42 -16.44 11.62
N PHE A 319 9.41 -17.34 10.65
CA PHE A 319 10.52 -18.26 10.43
C PHE A 319 10.89 -18.14 8.96
N ASP A 320 12.19 -18.23 8.67
CA ASP A 320 12.75 -18.19 7.31
C ASP A 320 12.86 -16.78 6.68
N ASP A 321 12.74 -15.71 7.48
CA ASP A 321 12.98 -14.34 7.01
C ASP A 321 14.48 -13.99 7.09
N GLU A 322 15.03 -13.25 6.12
CA GLU A 322 16.44 -12.88 6.10
C GLU A 322 16.82 -11.88 7.22
N ALA A 323 15.86 -11.04 7.60
CA ALA A 323 15.95 -10.15 8.75
C ALA A 323 14.59 -9.92 9.41
N GLU A 324 14.64 -9.78 10.73
CA GLU A 324 13.49 -9.57 11.60
C GLU A 324 13.37 -8.10 11.95
N PHE A 325 12.27 -7.48 11.49
CA PHE A 325 11.90 -6.11 11.82
C PHE A 325 10.80 -6.07 12.88
N ASP A 326 11.00 -5.25 13.90
CA ASP A 326 9.96 -4.90 14.88
C ASP A 326 9.67 -3.40 14.80
N PHE A 327 8.67 -3.06 13.99
CA PHE A 327 8.18 -1.69 13.83
C PHE A 327 7.32 -1.24 15.02
N THR A 328 6.91 -2.18 15.88
CA THR A 328 6.09 -1.89 17.07
C THR A 328 6.92 -1.47 18.27
N ASP A 329 8.19 -1.88 18.33
CA ASP A 329 9.14 -1.46 19.37
C ASP A 329 9.66 -0.03 19.09
N PRO A 330 9.37 0.97 19.95
CA PRO A 330 9.84 2.34 19.77
C PRO A 330 11.37 2.50 19.88
N ASP A 331 12.09 1.55 20.49
CA ASP A 331 13.55 1.60 20.53
C ASP A 331 14.17 1.11 19.21
N LYS A 332 13.46 0.24 18.48
CA LYS A 332 13.86 -0.34 17.20
C LYS A 332 13.35 0.44 15.99
N PHE A 333 12.21 1.11 16.09
CA PHE A 333 11.65 1.93 15.02
C PHE A 333 11.17 3.29 15.49
N SER A 334 11.53 4.34 14.76
CA SER A 334 10.98 5.69 14.94
C SER A 334 11.04 6.50 13.65
N MET A 335 10.06 7.39 13.47
CA MET A 335 10.08 8.42 12.42
C MET A 335 9.99 9.79 13.05
N THR A 336 10.98 10.64 12.83
CA THR A 336 10.99 12.02 13.33
C THR A 336 11.04 13.01 12.17
N GLY A 337 10.73 14.29 12.43
CA GLY A 337 10.72 15.32 11.40
C GLY A 337 9.54 15.22 10.42
N LEU A 338 8.46 14.53 10.80
CA LEU A 338 7.18 14.57 10.06
C LEU A 338 6.54 15.94 10.15
N ASN A 339 5.82 16.35 9.11
CA ASN A 339 5.03 17.57 9.14
C ASN A 339 4.03 17.50 10.32
N PRO A 340 4.02 18.48 11.25
CA PRO A 340 3.17 18.42 12.42
C PRO A 340 1.68 18.55 12.09
N ASN A 341 1.33 19.20 10.98
CA ASN A 341 -0.05 19.39 10.52
C ASN A 341 -0.14 19.12 9.01
N PRO A 342 -0.09 17.84 8.57
CA PRO A 342 -0.16 17.49 7.15
C PRO A 342 -1.41 18.08 6.46
N SER A 343 -1.17 18.76 5.35
CA SER A 343 -2.19 19.32 4.45
C SER A 343 -1.93 18.88 3.01
N LEU A 344 -2.96 19.00 2.17
CA LEU A 344 -2.88 18.72 0.74
C LEU A 344 -3.32 19.93 -0.08
N ASP A 345 -2.50 20.25 -1.08
CA ASP A 345 -2.89 20.99 -2.26
C ASP A 345 -3.37 19.99 -3.30
N LEU A 346 -4.61 20.14 -3.77
CA LEU A 346 -5.22 19.20 -4.68
C LEU A 346 -6.21 19.89 -5.60
N ARG A 347 -6.46 19.29 -6.76
CA ARG A 347 -7.54 19.71 -7.65
C ARG A 347 -8.62 18.66 -7.65
N PHE A 348 -9.72 19.00 -6.99
CA PHE A 348 -10.85 18.12 -6.74
C PHE A 348 -11.90 18.28 -7.83
N ALA A 349 -12.39 17.17 -8.40
CA ALA A 349 -13.37 17.19 -9.48
C ALA A 349 -14.71 16.55 -9.08
N ILE A 350 -15.81 17.14 -9.54
CA ILE A 350 -17.16 16.54 -9.49
C ILE A 350 -17.78 16.65 -10.88
N PHE A 351 -18.43 15.56 -11.30
CA PHE A 351 -19.06 15.44 -12.59
C PHE A 351 -20.57 15.25 -12.45
N GLU A 352 -21.29 15.88 -13.36
CA GLU A 352 -22.75 15.86 -13.47
C GLU A 352 -23.17 14.80 -14.50
N HIS A 353 -24.36 14.22 -14.32
CA HIS A 353 -25.00 13.44 -15.37
C HIS A 353 -25.35 14.31 -16.60
N ASP A 354 -25.46 13.73 -17.79
CA ASP A 354 -25.70 14.48 -19.04
C ASP A 354 -27.17 14.89 -19.29
N GLY A 355 -28.02 14.76 -18.27
CA GLY A 355 -29.44 15.07 -18.38
C GLY A 355 -30.13 15.25 -17.04
N PHE A 356 -31.29 15.92 -17.09
CA PHE A 356 -32.13 16.15 -15.93
C PHE A 356 -32.73 14.84 -15.42
N ILE A 357 -32.55 14.59 -14.13
CA ILE A 357 -33.02 13.40 -13.42
C ILE A 357 -34.33 13.72 -12.72
N GLU A 358 -35.41 13.17 -13.26
CA GLU A 358 -36.75 13.26 -12.67
C GLU A 358 -36.84 12.43 -11.38
N SER A 359 -37.65 12.90 -10.43
CA SER A 359 -38.02 12.11 -9.26
C SER A 359 -38.84 10.86 -9.63
N CYS A 360 -38.66 9.79 -8.86
CA CYS A 360 -39.54 8.63 -8.89
C CYS A 360 -40.84 8.96 -8.13
N THR A 361 -41.90 9.22 -8.89
CA THR A 361 -43.21 9.58 -8.35
C THR A 361 -44.23 8.47 -8.57
N GLU A 362 -45.37 8.51 -7.87
CA GLU A 362 -46.47 7.56 -8.12
C GLU A 362 -47.05 7.64 -9.55
N GLU A 363 -46.88 8.77 -10.23
CA GLU A 363 -47.29 8.93 -11.62
C GLU A 363 -46.37 8.18 -12.58
N VAL A 364 -45.07 8.13 -12.26
CA VAL A 364 -44.08 7.32 -12.99
C VAL A 364 -44.34 5.84 -12.74
N SER A 365 -44.46 5.44 -11.47
CA SER A 365 -44.75 4.05 -11.09
C SER A 365 -45.22 3.95 -9.64
N PRO A 366 -46.26 3.14 -9.34
CA PRO A 366 -46.62 2.80 -7.96
C PRO A 366 -45.49 2.11 -7.17
N ALA A 367 -44.46 1.58 -7.85
CA ALA A 367 -43.30 1.00 -7.19
C ALA A 367 -42.33 2.05 -6.60
N CYS A 368 -42.49 3.33 -6.92
CA CYS A 368 -41.59 4.40 -6.47
C CYS A 368 -41.52 4.57 -4.96
N ILE A 369 -42.57 4.20 -4.22
CA ILE A 369 -42.54 4.15 -2.75
C ILE A 369 -41.52 3.14 -2.19
N GLY A 370 -41.01 2.24 -3.03
CA GLY A 370 -39.94 1.30 -2.72
C GLY A 370 -38.58 1.68 -3.33
N ASN A 371 -38.48 2.80 -4.04
CA ASN A 371 -37.28 3.21 -4.78
C ASN A 371 -36.10 3.50 -3.85
N LYS A 372 -35.01 2.73 -3.97
CA LYS A 372 -33.81 2.84 -3.13
C LYS A 372 -32.56 2.45 -3.91
N PRO A 373 -31.34 2.84 -3.46
CA PRO A 373 -30.08 2.46 -4.10
C PRO A 373 -29.93 0.97 -4.41
N ASN A 374 -30.41 0.08 -3.53
CA ASN A 374 -30.32 -1.37 -3.69
C ASN A 374 -31.53 -2.02 -4.37
N VAL A 375 -32.59 -1.25 -4.61
CA VAL A 375 -33.83 -1.69 -5.28
C VAL A 375 -34.30 -0.54 -6.19
N PRO A 376 -33.52 -0.19 -7.23
CA PRO A 376 -33.87 0.92 -8.11
C PRO A 376 -35.13 0.59 -8.92
N VAL A 377 -35.94 1.61 -9.15
CA VAL A 377 -37.15 1.56 -9.98
C VAL A 377 -36.88 2.32 -11.28
N GLY A 378 -37.40 1.80 -12.40
CA GLY A 378 -37.30 2.48 -13.70
C GLY A 378 -35.88 2.50 -14.27
N ASN A 379 -35.73 3.18 -15.41
CA ASN A 379 -34.44 3.53 -16.01
C ASN A 379 -34.38 5.06 -16.09
N GLY A 380 -33.18 5.64 -15.96
CA GLY A 380 -33.00 7.10 -16.04
C GLY A 380 -33.51 7.83 -14.79
N LEU A 381 -33.69 7.10 -13.68
CA LEU A 381 -33.95 7.68 -12.37
C LEU A 381 -32.69 7.60 -11.51
N VAL A 382 -32.65 8.39 -10.44
CA VAL A 382 -31.43 8.65 -9.67
C VAL A 382 -30.67 7.40 -9.20
N TRP A 383 -31.37 6.31 -8.84
CA TRP A 383 -30.71 5.08 -8.38
C TRP A 383 -30.25 4.13 -9.49
N THR A 384 -30.45 4.50 -10.75
CA THR A 384 -29.90 3.79 -11.92
C THR A 384 -28.71 4.50 -12.55
N LEU A 385 -28.33 5.66 -12.02
CA LEU A 385 -27.16 6.41 -12.44
C LEU A 385 -25.88 5.75 -11.92
N ASP A 386 -24.76 6.16 -12.50
CA ASP A 386 -23.48 5.83 -11.91
C ASP A 386 -23.36 6.54 -10.55
N LYS A 387 -22.77 5.85 -9.57
CA LYS A 387 -22.77 6.31 -8.18
C LYS A 387 -21.99 7.62 -7.99
N TRP A 388 -20.99 7.84 -8.83
CA TRP A 388 -20.13 9.01 -8.81
C TRP A 388 -20.75 10.25 -9.48
N ASP A 389 -21.94 10.13 -10.08
CA ASP A 389 -22.67 11.28 -10.63
C ASP A 389 -23.15 12.18 -9.48
N LEU A 390 -23.06 13.51 -9.69
CA LEU A 390 -23.50 14.52 -8.74
C LEU A 390 -24.92 14.26 -8.23
N GLU A 391 -25.85 13.93 -9.13
CA GLU A 391 -27.26 13.71 -8.82
C GLU A 391 -27.44 12.51 -7.89
N TYR A 392 -26.70 11.42 -8.13
CA TYR A 392 -26.69 10.26 -7.25
C TYR A 392 -26.18 10.66 -5.86
N MET A 393 -25.07 11.40 -5.80
CA MET A 393 -24.47 11.82 -4.54
C MET A 393 -25.38 12.77 -3.74
N VAL A 394 -26.05 13.72 -4.40
CA VAL A 394 -27.02 14.64 -3.79
C VAL A 394 -28.23 13.88 -3.23
N ALA A 395 -28.83 13.00 -4.02
CA ALA A 395 -29.96 12.19 -3.56
C ALA A 395 -29.56 11.25 -2.42
N TYR A 396 -28.38 10.63 -2.48
CA TYR A 396 -27.91 9.75 -1.42
C TYR A 396 -27.63 10.50 -0.12
N ALA A 397 -27.04 11.70 -0.18
CA ALA A 397 -26.92 12.58 0.98
C ALA A 397 -28.29 12.94 1.57
N GLY A 398 -29.27 13.23 0.72
CA GLY A 398 -30.66 13.45 1.14
C GLY A 398 -31.29 12.21 1.80
N LEU A 399 -31.05 11.02 1.27
CA LEU A 399 -31.51 9.76 1.85
C LEU A 399 -30.93 9.55 3.25
N LEU A 400 -29.62 9.76 3.43
CA LEU A 400 -28.96 9.65 4.74
C LEU A 400 -29.62 10.57 5.77
N ARG A 401 -29.91 11.80 5.37
CA ARG A 401 -30.50 12.81 6.26
C ARG A 401 -31.99 12.59 6.55
N TYR A 402 -32.78 12.23 5.53
CA TYR A 402 -34.25 12.29 5.59
C TYR A 402 -34.96 10.94 5.54
N SER A 403 -34.25 9.80 5.45
CA SER A 403 -34.87 8.46 5.40
C SER A 403 -35.77 8.12 6.61
N SER A 404 -35.57 8.79 7.74
CA SER A 404 -36.38 8.63 8.95
C SER A 404 -37.33 9.79 9.21
N LEU A 405 -37.36 10.79 8.33
CA LEU A 405 -38.14 12.01 8.50
C LEU A 405 -39.63 11.70 8.59
N LYS A 406 -40.25 12.28 9.62
CA LYS A 406 -41.70 12.31 9.80
C LYS A 406 -42.14 13.70 10.21
N SER A 407 -42.97 14.33 9.41
CA SER A 407 -43.47 15.68 9.65
C SER A 407 -44.88 15.84 9.11
N VAL A 408 -45.61 16.82 9.65
CA VAL A 408 -46.92 17.24 9.16
C VAL A 408 -46.95 18.75 9.21
N VAL A 409 -47.27 19.37 8.08
CA VAL A 409 -47.43 20.81 7.97
C VAL A 409 -48.91 21.12 7.83
N THR A 410 -49.58 21.36 8.95
CA THR A 410 -50.99 21.75 8.97
C THR A 410 -51.14 23.25 8.75
N LYS A 411 -51.87 23.68 7.70
CA LYS A 411 -52.24 25.08 7.46
C LYS A 411 -53.73 25.13 7.12
N LEU A 412 -54.45 26.16 7.60
CA LEU A 412 -55.91 26.29 7.35
C LEU A 412 -56.74 25.02 7.63
N PHE A 413 -56.39 24.28 8.70
CA PHE A 413 -57.05 23.04 9.12
C PHE A 413 -56.91 21.85 8.15
N ILE A 414 -55.97 21.92 7.20
CA ILE A 414 -55.60 20.82 6.31
C ILE A 414 -54.12 20.49 6.48
N ASP A 415 -53.78 19.22 6.37
CA ASP A 415 -52.40 18.74 6.39
C ASP A 415 -51.82 18.90 5.00
N LEU A 416 -51.20 20.05 4.75
CA LEU A 416 -50.75 20.50 3.44
C LEU A 416 -49.60 19.64 2.89
N VAL A 417 -48.69 19.25 3.78
CA VAL A 417 -47.58 18.34 3.48
C VAL A 417 -47.50 17.33 4.61
N GLU A 418 -47.45 16.05 4.23
CA GLU A 418 -47.30 14.93 5.15
C GLU A 418 -46.08 14.11 4.72
N VAL A 419 -45.08 14.02 5.59
CA VAL A 419 -43.90 13.20 5.35
C VAL A 419 -43.92 11.99 6.27
N GLY A 420 -43.87 10.79 5.70
CA GLY A 420 -43.81 9.53 6.45
C GLY A 420 -45.01 9.25 7.37
N GLN A 421 -46.18 9.76 7.01
CA GLN A 421 -47.46 9.56 7.72
C GLN A 421 -48.33 8.48 7.05
N ASP A 422 -49.43 8.11 7.71
CA ASP A 422 -50.47 7.23 7.15
C ASP A 422 -49.99 5.88 6.60
N GLY A 423 -48.92 5.35 7.20
CA GLY A 423 -48.31 4.08 6.80
C GLY A 423 -47.23 4.21 5.71
N ASN A 424 -46.99 5.42 5.21
CA ASN A 424 -45.90 5.70 4.28
C ASN A 424 -44.53 5.63 4.99
N PRO A 425 -43.46 5.25 4.25
CA PRO A 425 -42.12 5.19 4.81
C PRO A 425 -41.57 6.59 5.14
N GLY A 426 -40.58 6.65 6.04
CA GLY A 426 -39.91 7.91 6.37
C GLY A 426 -39.35 8.61 5.12
N GLY A 427 -39.49 9.93 5.08
CA GLY A 427 -39.07 10.75 3.95
C GLY A 427 -40.00 10.74 2.73
N TRP A 428 -41.05 9.89 2.69
CA TRP A 428 -42.05 9.92 1.61
C TRP A 428 -43.04 11.06 1.83
N ALA A 429 -43.07 12.03 0.92
CA ALA A 429 -43.90 13.22 1.00
C ALA A 429 -45.18 13.06 0.18
N VAL A 430 -46.30 13.40 0.81
CA VAL A 430 -47.62 13.56 0.18
C VAL A 430 -48.02 15.03 0.33
N PHE A 431 -48.44 15.64 -0.78
CA PHE A 431 -48.90 17.01 -0.83
C PHE A 431 -50.41 17.02 -0.95
N ASN A 432 -51.12 17.77 -0.10
CA ASN A 432 -52.57 17.92 -0.17
C ASN A 432 -52.91 19.40 -0.38
N VAL A 433 -52.71 19.89 -1.60
CA VAL A 433 -52.82 21.32 -1.89
C VAL A 433 -54.30 21.69 -2.06
N PRO A 434 -54.86 22.64 -1.28
CA PRO A 434 -56.25 23.03 -1.45
C PRO A 434 -56.44 23.65 -2.83
N LEU A 435 -57.39 23.10 -3.61
CA LEU A 435 -57.56 23.39 -5.03
C LEU A 435 -56.35 22.99 -5.90
N GLY A 436 -55.56 21.98 -5.50
CA GLY A 436 -54.34 21.53 -6.19
C GLY A 436 -54.52 21.19 -7.67
N PHE A 437 -55.73 20.77 -8.09
CA PHE A 437 -56.07 20.60 -9.50
C PHE A 437 -56.01 21.89 -10.35
N LEU A 438 -55.95 23.07 -9.72
CA LEU A 438 -55.77 24.37 -10.38
C LEU A 438 -54.30 24.83 -10.39
N PHE A 439 -53.43 24.16 -9.64
CA PHE A 439 -52.08 24.63 -9.34
C PHE A 439 -51.02 23.53 -9.49
N ASP A 440 -51.29 22.47 -10.25
CA ASP A 440 -50.36 21.36 -10.52
C ASP A 440 -49.71 20.82 -9.22
N GLU A 441 -50.55 20.25 -8.36
CA GLU A 441 -50.12 19.57 -7.12
C GLU A 441 -49.00 18.55 -7.40
N PRO A 442 -47.87 18.60 -6.69
CA PRO A 442 -46.79 17.65 -6.92
C PRO A 442 -47.24 16.23 -6.56
N PRO A 443 -46.88 15.24 -7.38
CA PRO A 443 -47.15 13.86 -7.04
C PRO A 443 -46.33 13.43 -5.82
N ALA A 444 -46.83 12.40 -5.12
CA ALA A 444 -46.13 11.83 -3.99
C ALA A 444 -44.78 11.24 -4.40
N GLN A 445 -43.75 11.55 -3.63
CA GLN A 445 -42.34 11.24 -3.92
C GLN A 445 -41.48 11.34 -2.67
N TYR A 446 -40.23 10.90 -2.75
CA TYR A 446 -39.29 11.06 -1.66
C TYR A 446 -38.68 12.46 -1.59
N VAL A 447 -38.54 12.99 -0.37
CA VAL A 447 -37.96 14.32 -0.10
C VAL A 447 -36.54 14.47 -0.68
N TRP A 448 -35.73 13.42 -0.67
CA TRP A 448 -34.37 13.48 -1.20
C TRP A 448 -34.30 13.56 -2.73
N GLU A 449 -35.28 12.99 -3.45
CA GLU A 449 -35.37 13.09 -4.92
C GLU A 449 -35.88 14.48 -5.30
N LEU A 450 -36.83 15.02 -4.52
CA LEU A 450 -37.27 16.41 -4.64
C LEU A 450 -36.15 17.43 -4.35
N ILE A 451 -35.30 17.18 -3.34
CA ILE A 451 -34.10 18.01 -3.11
C ILE A 451 -33.14 17.92 -4.30
N ASN A 452 -33.00 16.73 -4.90
CA ASN A 452 -32.17 16.54 -6.08
C ASN A 452 -32.69 17.34 -7.29
N GLU A 453 -34.00 17.35 -7.56
CA GLU A 453 -34.59 18.18 -8.62
C GLU A 453 -34.32 19.68 -8.40
N VAL A 454 -34.46 20.16 -7.15
CA VAL A 454 -34.19 21.56 -6.79
C VAL A 454 -32.71 21.88 -6.92
N ALA A 455 -31.82 20.96 -6.54
CA ALA A 455 -30.38 21.12 -6.70
C ALA A 455 -29.99 21.23 -8.18
N GLN A 456 -30.46 20.31 -9.03
CA GLN A 456 -30.23 20.34 -10.48
C GLN A 456 -30.73 21.65 -11.09
N HIS A 457 -31.97 22.04 -10.79
CA HIS A 457 -32.50 23.31 -11.30
C HIS A 457 -31.62 24.51 -10.88
N ASN A 458 -31.21 24.57 -9.61
CA ASN A 458 -30.34 25.64 -9.11
C ASN A 458 -28.93 25.61 -9.71
N LEU A 459 -28.40 24.43 -10.00
CA LEU A 459 -27.12 24.25 -10.67
C LEU A 459 -27.17 24.92 -12.05
N HIS A 460 -28.21 24.70 -12.84
CA HIS A 460 -28.31 25.22 -14.21
C HIS A 460 -28.90 26.64 -14.32
N HIS A 461 -29.57 27.17 -13.29
CA HIS A 461 -30.27 28.45 -13.35
C HIS A 461 -29.68 29.47 -12.36
N LEU A 462 -28.64 30.19 -12.79
CA LEU A 462 -28.04 31.31 -12.04
C LEU A 462 -28.96 32.53 -11.98
N ASP A 463 -29.73 32.78 -13.04
CA ASP A 463 -30.92 33.63 -12.97
C ASP A 463 -32.15 32.74 -12.73
N PRO A 464 -32.78 32.79 -11.54
CA PRO A 464 -33.96 32.00 -11.19
C PRO A 464 -35.16 32.17 -12.13
N LYS A 465 -35.20 33.27 -12.89
CA LYS A 465 -36.29 33.62 -13.83
C LYS A 465 -35.84 33.61 -15.29
N GLY A 466 -34.56 33.34 -15.52
CA GLY A 466 -33.93 33.32 -16.82
C GLY A 466 -33.94 31.92 -17.45
N PRO A 467 -33.44 31.78 -18.68
CA PRO A 467 -33.11 30.46 -19.23
C PRO A 467 -31.96 29.83 -18.45
N ALA A 468 -31.77 28.52 -18.62
CA ALA A 468 -30.59 27.81 -18.13
C ALA A 468 -29.30 28.55 -18.58
N SER A 469 -28.40 28.76 -17.62
CA SER A 469 -27.12 29.45 -17.79
C SER A 469 -26.11 28.58 -18.54
N PHE A 470 -26.18 27.27 -18.31
CA PHE A 470 -25.49 26.24 -19.09
C PHE A 470 -26.38 24.98 -19.17
N PRO A 471 -26.26 24.16 -20.24
CA PRO A 471 -27.07 22.95 -20.41
C PRO A 471 -26.74 21.89 -19.34
N GLU A 472 -27.65 20.95 -19.13
CA GLU A 472 -27.40 19.72 -18.36
C GLU A 472 -26.16 18.99 -18.92
N GLY A 473 -25.36 18.39 -18.04
CA GLY A 473 -24.08 17.77 -18.33
C GLY A 473 -22.90 18.72 -18.52
N ALA A 474 -23.12 20.05 -18.47
CA ALA A 474 -22.07 21.04 -18.63
C ALA A 474 -21.57 21.62 -17.29
N ALA A 475 -22.13 21.22 -16.14
CA ALA A 475 -21.77 21.73 -14.83
C ALA A 475 -20.65 20.93 -14.14
N ASN A 476 -19.75 20.33 -14.92
CA ASN A 476 -18.57 19.66 -14.37
C ASN A 476 -17.61 20.69 -13.77
N VAL A 477 -17.19 20.47 -12.52
CA VAL A 477 -16.40 21.44 -11.76
C VAL A 477 -15.09 20.85 -11.26
N GLU A 478 -14.04 21.67 -11.30
CA GLU A 478 -12.72 21.34 -10.79
C GLU A 478 -12.26 22.46 -9.85
N PHE A 479 -12.13 22.16 -8.55
CA PHE A 479 -11.68 23.12 -7.54
C PHE A 479 -10.21 22.92 -7.24
N THR A 480 -9.39 23.94 -7.50
CA THR A 480 -8.00 23.98 -7.04
C THR A 480 -7.97 24.46 -5.59
N LEU A 481 -7.63 23.55 -4.69
CA LEU A 481 -7.66 23.74 -3.26
C LEU A 481 -6.23 23.69 -2.72
N GLU A 482 -5.92 24.63 -1.82
CA GLU A 482 -4.60 24.75 -1.20
C GLU A 482 -4.74 24.57 0.32
N ASP A 483 -3.72 24.00 0.95
CA ASP A 483 -3.58 23.84 2.40
C ASP A 483 -4.76 23.13 3.08
N ILE A 484 -5.37 22.12 2.43
CA ILE A 484 -6.50 21.40 3.02
C ILE A 484 -6.01 20.42 4.08
N PRO A 485 -6.37 20.58 5.37
CA PRO A 485 -5.86 19.70 6.42
C PRO A 485 -6.39 18.27 6.27
N CYS A 486 -5.50 17.28 6.44
CA CYS A 486 -5.82 15.86 6.32
C CYS A 486 -6.55 15.28 7.55
N GLY A 487 -6.51 15.99 8.68
CA GLY A 487 -7.18 15.58 9.93
C GLY A 487 -6.39 14.62 10.81
N LEU A 488 -5.08 14.50 10.59
CA LEU A 488 -4.14 13.89 11.51
C LEU A 488 -2.96 14.83 11.77
N THR A 489 -2.24 14.59 12.85
CA THR A 489 -0.94 15.22 13.17
C THR A 489 0.22 14.33 12.74
N GLY A 490 1.44 14.89 12.68
CA GLY A 490 2.64 14.09 12.43
C GLY A 490 2.88 12.98 13.47
N GLU A 491 2.57 13.23 14.75
CA GLU A 491 2.66 12.23 15.81
C GLU A 491 1.64 11.08 15.61
N GLU A 492 0.42 11.43 15.22
CA GLU A 492 -0.60 10.43 14.87
C GLU A 492 -0.24 9.65 13.61
N ALA A 493 0.43 10.28 12.63
CA ALA A 493 0.94 9.62 11.42
C ALA A 493 1.97 8.55 11.77
N GLU A 494 2.97 8.86 12.60
CA GLU A 494 3.98 7.90 13.04
C GLU A 494 3.32 6.69 13.73
N ALA A 495 2.39 6.96 14.65
CA ALA A 495 1.68 5.90 15.35
C ALA A 495 0.83 5.03 14.41
N ALA A 496 0.20 5.65 13.41
CA ALA A 496 -0.63 4.97 12.43
C ALA A 496 0.18 4.08 11.47
N VAL A 497 1.43 4.44 11.16
CA VAL A 497 2.29 3.70 10.23
C VAL A 497 2.77 2.35 10.76
N ARG A 498 3.08 2.28 12.06
CA ARG A 498 3.66 1.08 12.70
C ARG A 498 2.94 -0.24 12.39
N PRO A 499 1.60 -0.36 12.55
CA PRO A 499 0.91 -1.62 12.26
C PRO A 499 0.97 -2.02 10.78
N PHE A 500 1.01 -1.07 9.85
CA PHE A 500 1.11 -1.37 8.41
C PHE A 500 2.50 -1.87 8.05
N LEU A 501 3.55 -1.21 8.53
CA LEU A 501 4.92 -1.69 8.33
C LEU A 501 5.15 -3.05 8.99
N GLN A 502 4.62 -3.26 10.20
CA GLN A 502 4.72 -4.57 10.87
C GLN A 502 4.01 -5.67 10.07
N GLY A 503 2.89 -5.36 9.43
CA GLY A 503 2.16 -6.30 8.57
C GLY A 503 2.92 -6.68 7.30
N GLN A 504 3.92 -5.88 6.90
CA GLN A 504 4.74 -6.04 5.69
C GLN A 504 6.21 -6.33 6.03
N ALA A 505 6.53 -6.70 7.27
CA ALA A 505 7.91 -6.79 7.75
C ALA A 505 8.78 -7.78 6.96
N SER A 506 8.24 -8.97 6.65
CA SER A 506 8.94 -9.99 5.85
C SER A 506 9.17 -9.54 4.41
N ASP A 507 8.18 -8.89 3.78
CA ASP A 507 8.34 -8.35 2.42
C ASP A 507 9.42 -7.25 2.39
N ILE A 508 9.39 -6.34 3.37
CA ILE A 508 10.42 -5.30 3.56
C ILE A 508 11.81 -5.93 3.74
N ALA A 509 11.93 -7.01 4.50
CA ALA A 509 13.20 -7.72 4.68
C ALA A 509 13.75 -8.27 3.36
N GLY A 510 12.90 -8.93 2.58
CA GLY A 510 13.25 -9.44 1.25
C GLY A 510 13.68 -8.33 0.29
N TYR A 511 12.99 -7.19 0.30
CA TYR A 511 13.37 -6.05 -0.54
C TYR A 511 14.71 -5.43 -0.18
N LEU A 512 15.01 -5.31 1.12
CA LEU A 512 16.22 -4.65 1.61
C LEU A 512 17.48 -5.51 1.47
N LEU A 513 17.35 -6.82 1.67
CA LEU A 513 18.49 -7.75 1.61
C LEU A 513 18.69 -8.33 0.20
N GLY A 514 17.69 -8.22 -0.66
CA GLY A 514 17.74 -8.68 -2.05
C GLY A 514 18.05 -10.17 -2.15
N ASN A 515 18.58 -10.59 -3.30
CA ASN A 515 18.94 -11.98 -3.51
C ASN A 515 20.30 -12.29 -2.87
N TYR A 516 20.33 -12.46 -1.54
CA TYR A 516 21.54 -12.74 -0.77
C TYR A 516 22.33 -13.96 -1.30
N LYS A 517 21.65 -14.89 -2.00
CA LYS A 517 22.24 -16.08 -2.62
C LYS A 517 23.18 -15.76 -3.79
N GLU A 518 23.13 -14.56 -4.36
CA GLU A 518 24.11 -14.09 -5.35
C GLU A 518 25.54 -14.01 -4.78
N ASN A 519 25.65 -13.91 -3.45
CA ASN A 519 26.93 -13.91 -2.75
C ASN A 519 27.38 -15.32 -2.29
N SER A 520 26.63 -16.36 -2.64
CA SER A 520 27.02 -17.76 -2.37
C SER A 520 27.86 -18.32 -3.52
N GLY A 521 28.94 -19.02 -3.16
CA GLY A 521 29.72 -19.86 -4.06
C GLY A 521 29.02 -21.19 -4.38
N PRO A 522 29.52 -21.94 -5.38
CA PRO A 522 28.95 -23.22 -5.81
C PRO A 522 29.34 -24.36 -4.87
N VAL A 523 29.08 -24.22 -3.58
CA VAL A 523 29.47 -25.23 -2.59
C VAL A 523 28.52 -26.44 -2.63
N ASP A 524 29.04 -27.65 -2.40
CA ASP A 524 28.26 -28.89 -2.24
C ASP A 524 27.78 -29.08 -0.80
N PHE A 525 28.58 -28.62 0.16
CA PHE A 525 28.24 -28.68 1.58
C PHE A 525 28.91 -27.57 2.38
N TYR A 526 28.35 -27.30 3.56
CA TYR A 526 28.85 -26.30 4.50
C TYR A 526 28.82 -26.81 5.94
N TYR A 527 29.52 -26.12 6.84
CA TYR A 527 29.67 -26.53 8.24
C TYR A 527 29.05 -25.52 9.21
N ARG A 528 28.10 -25.98 10.04
CA ARG A 528 27.46 -25.16 11.09
C ARG A 528 26.90 -26.02 12.22
N ARG A 529 26.44 -25.39 13.30
CA ARG A 529 25.56 -26.07 14.27
C ARG A 529 24.11 -26.07 13.81
N ALA A 530 23.41 -27.14 14.17
CA ALA A 530 21.96 -27.22 14.07
C ALA A 530 21.29 -26.65 15.32
N ASP A 531 19.95 -26.65 15.35
CA ASP A 531 19.12 -26.13 16.44
C ASP A 531 19.38 -26.80 17.80
N ASP A 532 19.92 -28.02 17.78
CA ASP A 532 20.33 -28.77 18.98
C ASP A 532 21.70 -28.33 19.54
N GLY A 533 22.37 -27.38 18.87
CA GLY A 533 23.71 -26.87 19.22
C GLY A 533 24.86 -27.81 18.83
N VAL A 534 24.58 -28.92 18.14
CA VAL A 534 25.58 -29.90 17.70
C VAL A 534 26.08 -29.53 16.31
N PRO A 535 27.39 -29.69 16.01
CA PRO A 535 27.94 -29.41 14.68
C PRO A 535 27.64 -30.52 13.66
N TYR A 536 27.20 -30.11 12.47
CA TYR A 536 26.95 -31.00 11.34
C TYR A 536 27.56 -30.43 10.06
N LEU A 537 27.91 -31.31 9.14
CA LEU A 537 28.00 -30.96 7.73
C LEU A 537 26.59 -30.97 7.13
N PHE A 538 26.23 -29.88 6.47
CA PHE A 538 24.97 -29.70 5.76
C PHE A 538 25.23 -29.77 4.27
N TRP A 539 24.61 -30.72 3.59
CA TRP A 539 24.59 -30.75 2.13
C TRP A 539 23.65 -29.68 1.60
N VAL A 540 24.05 -28.96 0.56
CA VAL A 540 23.22 -27.90 -0.03
C VAL A 540 21.87 -28.42 -0.52
N ALA A 541 20.81 -27.69 -0.25
CA ALA A 541 19.46 -27.98 -0.70
C ALA A 541 19.09 -27.14 -1.94
N PRO A 542 18.01 -27.49 -2.66
CA PRO A 542 17.53 -26.67 -3.77
C PRO A 542 17.31 -25.19 -3.41
N ASP A 543 16.84 -24.91 -2.20
CA ASP A 543 16.55 -23.54 -1.76
C ASP A 543 17.80 -22.75 -1.38
N ASP A 544 18.96 -23.39 -1.23
CA ASP A 544 20.23 -22.68 -1.05
C ASP A 544 20.76 -22.06 -2.35
N LEU A 545 20.29 -22.57 -3.50
CA LEU A 545 20.76 -22.14 -4.80
C LEU A 545 20.19 -20.79 -5.20
N LEU A 546 20.97 -20.06 -6.00
CA LEU A 546 20.48 -18.90 -6.71
C LEU A 546 19.21 -19.26 -7.50
N GLU A 547 18.19 -18.40 -7.40
CA GLU A 547 16.89 -18.64 -8.01
C GLU A 547 17.01 -18.97 -9.51
N GLY A 548 16.31 -20.03 -9.93
CA GLY A 548 16.31 -20.49 -11.32
C GLY A 548 17.46 -21.44 -11.69
N LEU A 549 18.44 -21.69 -10.81
CA LEU A 549 19.44 -22.72 -11.04
C LEU A 549 18.86 -24.13 -10.83
N PRO A 550 19.15 -25.09 -11.73
CA PRO A 550 18.72 -26.47 -11.56
C PRO A 550 19.55 -27.15 -10.46
N TYR A 551 18.87 -27.93 -9.61
CA TYR A 551 19.56 -28.78 -8.63
C TYR A 551 20.17 -30.01 -9.34
N ALA A 552 21.50 -30.05 -9.46
CA ALA A 552 22.22 -31.01 -10.29
C ALA A 552 22.72 -32.28 -9.55
N TRP A 553 22.71 -32.27 -8.21
CA TRP A 553 23.15 -33.41 -7.40
C TRP A 553 22.22 -34.63 -7.52
N ALA A 554 22.68 -35.68 -8.19
CA ALA A 554 21.92 -36.93 -8.35
C ALA A 554 21.83 -37.77 -7.07
N ALA A 555 22.81 -37.65 -6.18
CA ALA A 555 22.93 -38.44 -4.96
C ALA A 555 23.36 -37.57 -3.75
N PRO A 556 22.55 -36.57 -3.34
CA PRO A 556 22.94 -35.63 -2.29
C PRO A 556 23.20 -36.33 -0.95
N GLY A 557 24.16 -35.79 -0.20
CA GLY A 557 24.54 -36.24 1.14
C GLY A 557 25.86 -37.01 1.20
N PHE A 558 26.10 -37.62 2.37
CA PHE A 558 27.37 -38.27 2.72
C PHE A 558 27.19 -39.78 2.86
N TYR A 559 28.14 -40.58 2.34
CA TYR A 559 28.06 -42.04 2.24
C TYR A 559 29.26 -42.73 2.89
N ALA A 560 29.07 -43.97 3.32
CA ALA A 560 30.13 -44.79 3.94
C ALA A 560 31.06 -45.47 2.90
N ASP A 561 30.67 -45.50 1.63
CA ASP A 561 31.37 -46.22 0.57
C ASP A 561 31.46 -45.43 -0.74
N ALA A 562 32.54 -45.65 -1.50
CA ALA A 562 32.80 -44.99 -2.77
C ALA A 562 31.81 -45.36 -3.90
N ALA A 563 30.92 -46.33 -3.70
CA ALA A 563 29.85 -46.63 -4.65
C ALA A 563 28.55 -45.85 -4.32
N LEU A 564 28.58 -45.02 -3.26
CA LEU A 564 27.47 -44.20 -2.79
C LEU A 564 26.21 -45.02 -2.49
N THR A 565 26.39 -46.20 -1.91
CA THR A 565 25.28 -47.14 -1.63
C THR A 565 24.76 -47.08 -0.20
N THR A 566 25.62 -46.72 0.76
CA THR A 566 25.29 -46.67 2.19
C THR A 566 25.33 -45.23 2.69
N LYS A 567 24.18 -44.55 2.67
CA LYS A 567 24.06 -43.16 3.14
C LYS A 567 24.22 -43.07 4.66
N LEU A 568 25.00 -42.09 5.11
CA LEU A 568 25.26 -41.77 6.51
C LEU A 568 24.56 -40.49 6.97
N SER A 569 24.32 -39.56 6.05
CA SER A 569 23.54 -38.35 6.33
C SER A 569 22.05 -38.63 6.40
N SER A 570 21.30 -37.71 7.03
CA SER A 570 19.84 -37.76 7.07
C SER A 570 19.26 -36.35 7.00
N THR A 571 18.13 -36.20 6.32
CA THR A 571 17.34 -34.96 6.39
C THR A 571 16.54 -34.83 7.67
N SER A 572 16.24 -35.94 8.35
CA SER A 572 15.47 -35.98 9.59
C SER A 572 16.37 -36.38 10.76
N ILE A 573 16.67 -35.43 11.65
CA ILE A 573 17.43 -35.65 12.89
C ILE A 573 16.54 -35.26 14.08
N SER A 574 16.49 -36.13 15.10
CA SER A 574 15.68 -35.87 16.29
C SER A 574 16.18 -34.61 17.02
N GLY A 575 15.30 -33.62 17.18
CA GLY A 575 15.63 -32.37 17.88
C GLY A 575 16.16 -31.25 16.99
N VAL A 576 16.30 -31.49 15.68
CA VAL A 576 16.63 -30.49 14.67
C VAL A 576 15.39 -30.23 13.81
N GLY A 577 14.99 -28.97 13.68
CA GLY A 577 13.80 -28.54 12.92
C GLY A 577 14.02 -28.54 11.41
N ASP A 578 15.25 -28.28 10.97
CA ASP A 578 15.65 -28.39 9.56
C ASP A 578 15.39 -29.80 9.02
N THR A 579 14.49 -29.91 8.04
CA THR A 579 14.17 -31.17 7.34
C THR A 579 14.54 -31.16 5.85
N MET A 580 15.20 -30.09 5.40
CA MET A 580 15.50 -29.86 3.99
C MET A 580 16.88 -30.40 3.62
N HIS A 581 17.89 -30.16 4.44
CA HIS A 581 19.29 -30.47 4.15
C HIS A 581 19.68 -31.89 4.58
N GLU A 582 20.54 -32.58 3.82
CA GLU A 582 21.18 -33.81 4.32
C GLU A 582 22.23 -33.44 5.37
N LYS A 583 22.12 -34.00 6.58
CA LYS A 583 22.95 -33.61 7.73
C LYS A 583 23.81 -34.78 8.20
N LEU A 584 25.12 -34.57 8.36
CA LEU A 584 26.06 -35.53 8.95
C LEU A 584 26.67 -34.94 10.22
N ARG A 585 26.47 -35.62 11.35
CA ARG A 585 27.02 -35.19 12.64
C ARG A 585 28.54 -35.36 12.65
N ILE A 586 29.26 -34.32 13.10
CA ILE A 586 30.71 -34.39 13.29
C ILE A 586 31.02 -34.63 14.77
N GLU A 587 31.77 -35.69 15.02
CA GLU A 587 32.28 -36.06 16.34
C GLU A 587 33.79 -35.84 16.39
N PRO A 588 34.38 -35.62 17.59
CA PRO A 588 35.82 -35.64 17.79
C PRO A 588 36.53 -36.83 17.14
N GLY A 589 37.63 -36.56 16.45
CA GLY A 589 38.45 -37.57 15.78
C GLY A 589 38.33 -37.49 14.26
N GLU A 590 38.55 -38.64 13.61
CA GLU A 590 38.54 -38.75 12.16
C GLU A 590 37.21 -39.34 11.67
N THR A 591 36.59 -38.68 10.70
CA THR A 591 35.40 -39.15 9.99
C THR A 591 35.72 -39.23 8.50
N VAL A 592 35.56 -40.41 7.89
CA VAL A 592 35.76 -40.61 6.45
C VAL A 592 34.41 -40.89 5.79
N VAL A 593 34.08 -40.09 4.78
CA VAL A 593 32.86 -40.22 3.99
C VAL A 593 33.14 -40.04 2.50
N TYR A 594 32.16 -40.40 1.70
CA TYR A 594 32.17 -40.27 0.25
C TYR A 594 30.94 -39.50 -0.22
N ALA A 595 31.09 -38.68 -1.25
CA ALA A 595 29.99 -37.91 -1.81
C ALA A 595 30.19 -37.69 -3.33
N ALA A 596 29.14 -37.29 -4.03
CA ALA A 596 29.22 -36.85 -5.42
C ALA A 596 28.98 -35.34 -5.53
N ASP A 597 29.73 -34.67 -6.38
CA ASP A 597 29.50 -33.25 -6.71
C ASP A 597 28.28 -33.09 -7.66
N ASP A 598 28.04 -31.85 -8.08
CA ASP A 598 26.97 -31.47 -9.02
C ASP A 598 27.23 -31.95 -10.47
N GLU A 599 28.48 -32.31 -10.81
CA GLU A 599 28.87 -32.94 -12.08
C GLU A 599 28.76 -34.48 -12.05
N GLY A 600 28.56 -35.06 -10.86
CA GLY A 600 28.42 -36.50 -10.63
C GLY A 600 29.75 -37.25 -10.39
N ASP A 601 30.85 -36.53 -10.26
CA ASP A 601 32.14 -37.10 -9.89
C ASP A 601 32.17 -37.45 -8.40
N THR A 602 32.84 -38.55 -8.04
CA THR A 602 32.88 -39.04 -6.66
C THR A 602 34.15 -38.61 -5.94
N TYR A 603 34.00 -38.18 -4.69
CA TYR A 603 35.10 -37.72 -3.84
C TYR A 603 35.14 -38.50 -2.53
N LYS A 604 36.35 -38.66 -1.99
CA LYS A 604 36.59 -39.08 -0.61
C LYS A 604 36.87 -37.83 0.22
N ILE A 605 36.14 -37.69 1.32
CA ILE A 605 36.24 -36.58 2.26
C ILE A 605 36.67 -37.16 3.61
N ARG A 606 37.85 -36.77 4.07
CA ARG A 606 38.38 -37.15 5.38
C ARG A 606 38.39 -35.93 6.29
N VAL A 607 37.47 -35.90 7.25
CA VAL A 607 37.29 -34.82 8.20
C VAL A 607 38.08 -35.13 9.48
N LEU A 608 38.97 -34.24 9.87
CA LEU A 608 39.63 -34.25 11.17
C LEU A 608 39.00 -33.18 12.06
N ALA A 609 38.36 -33.64 13.13
CA ALA A 609 37.75 -32.80 14.14
C ALA A 609 38.54 -32.88 15.46
N PRO A 610 39.01 -31.76 16.02
CA PRO A 610 39.78 -31.76 17.27
C PRO A 610 38.92 -32.19 18.47
N ALA A 611 39.57 -32.72 19.50
CA ALA A 611 38.87 -33.29 20.65
C ALA A 611 38.23 -32.26 21.59
N ASP A 612 38.78 -31.05 21.63
CA ASP A 612 38.44 -30.05 22.65
C ASP A 612 37.51 -28.95 22.12
N ASP A 613 37.54 -28.66 20.81
CA ASP A 613 36.83 -27.52 20.22
C ASP A 613 36.43 -27.76 18.75
N LEU A 614 35.17 -28.15 18.53
CA LEU A 614 34.63 -28.44 17.21
C LEU A 614 34.30 -27.19 16.36
N THR A 615 34.67 -25.98 16.80
CA THR A 615 34.45 -24.76 16.02
C THR A 615 35.26 -24.70 14.73
N GLU A 616 36.39 -25.41 14.66
CA GLU A 616 37.21 -25.53 13.45
C GLU A 616 37.48 -27.01 13.16
N ILE A 617 37.29 -27.40 11.90
CA ILE A 617 37.61 -28.74 11.39
C ILE A 617 38.46 -28.63 10.13
N THR A 618 39.20 -29.69 9.82
CA THR A 618 39.95 -29.80 8.56
C THR A 618 39.38 -30.92 7.72
N ALA A 619 38.95 -30.60 6.51
CA ALA A 619 38.52 -31.57 5.49
C ALA A 619 39.64 -31.80 4.49
N TYR A 620 39.99 -33.06 4.26
CA TYR A 620 40.89 -33.49 3.20
C TYR A 620 40.07 -34.12 2.08
N ILE A 621 40.15 -33.56 0.88
CA ILE A 621 39.27 -33.92 -0.25
C ILE A 621 40.11 -34.52 -1.35
N SER A 622 39.72 -35.68 -1.84
CA SER A 622 40.40 -36.35 -2.96
C SER A 622 39.37 -36.85 -3.97
N LYS A 623 39.58 -36.50 -5.24
CA LYS A 623 38.74 -36.95 -6.36
C LYS A 623 39.05 -38.41 -6.70
N ARG A 624 38.02 -39.20 -7.00
CA ARG A 624 38.20 -40.58 -7.46
C ARG A 624 38.92 -40.59 -8.81
N THR A 625 40.01 -41.34 -8.91
CA THR A 625 40.70 -41.61 -10.16
C THR A 625 40.03 -42.79 -10.85
N ASN A 626 39.49 -42.55 -12.05
CA ASN A 626 38.86 -43.59 -12.87
C ASN A 626 39.87 -44.55 -13.51
#